data_AF-C7H814-F1
#
_entry.id   AF-C7H814-F1
#
_cell.length_a   1.000
_cell.length_b   1.000
_cell.length_c   1.000
_cell.angle_alpha   90.00
_cell.angle_beta   90.00
_cell.angle_gamma   90.00
#
_symmetry.space_group_name_H-M   'P 1'
#
loop_
_entity.id
_entity.type
_entity.pdbx_description
1 polymer ?
#
loop_
_entity_poly.entity_id
_entity_poly.type
_entity_poly.pdbx_seq_one_letter_code
_entity_poly.pdbx_strand_id
1 'polypeptide(L)' 'MYRNGIKRLLAVILSLCGMIVLSPLLLILCLAIKIDSPGPIFFRQKRVGIHKQHFNILK' A
#
# COMPACT_ATOMS: atom_id res chain seq x y z
N MET A 1 -9.32 23.09 -6.12
CA MET A 1 -8.38 24.22 -6.02
C MET A 1 -7.34 23.97 -4.91
N TYR A 2 -6.40 23.04 -5.14
CA TYR A 2 -5.17 22.86 -4.36
C TYR A 2 -4.19 22.07 -5.23
N ARG A 3 -3.65 22.74 -6.25
CA ARG A 3 -2.97 22.14 -7.41
C ARG A 3 -1.47 22.34 -7.26
N ASN A 4 -0.86 21.79 -6.21
CA ASN A 4 0.48 22.22 -5.79
C ASN A 4 1.39 20.99 -5.66
N GLY A 5 2.40 20.87 -6.53
CA GLY A 5 3.34 19.74 -6.58
C GLY A 5 3.97 19.38 -5.22
N ILE A 6 4.06 20.34 -4.31
CA ILE A 6 4.50 20.15 -2.91
C ILE A 6 3.66 19.12 -2.16
N LYS A 7 2.31 19.12 -2.30
CA LYS A 7 1.47 18.10 -1.64
C LYS A 7 1.76 16.70 -2.17
N ARG A 8 2.04 16.58 -3.47
CA ARG A 8 2.39 15.28 -4.08
C ARG A 8 3.77 14.82 -3.63
N LEU A 9 4.74 15.74 -3.57
CA LEU A 9 6.08 15.45 -3.05
C LEU A 9 6.01 14.98 -1.59
N LEU A 10 5.27 15.69 -0.75
CA LEU A 10 5.10 15.37 0.66
C LEU A 10 4.40 14.02 0.86
N ALA A 11 3.36 13.72 0.07
CA ALA A 11 2.70 12.43 0.10
C ALA A 11 3.67 11.27 -0.24
N VAL A 12 4.52 11.44 -1.24
CA VAL A 12 5.53 10.43 -1.63
C VAL A 12 6.59 10.24 -0.54
N ILE A 13 7.13 11.34 0.01
CA ILE A 13 8.18 11.27 1.04
C ILE A 13 7.64 10.61 2.31
N LEU A 14 6.47 11.03 2.80
CA LEU A 14 5.87 10.44 4.00
C LEU A 14 5.49 8.97 3.80
N SER A 15 4.96 8.61 2.63
CA SER A 15 4.64 7.23 2.31
C SER A 15 5.89 6.35 2.29
N LEU A 16 6.98 6.84 1.68
CA LEU A 16 8.24 6.11 1.61
C LEU A 16 8.88 5.94 3.00
N CYS A 17 8.91 6.99 3.81
CA CYS A 17 9.42 6.92 5.18
C CYS A 17 8.61 5.93 6.02
N GLY A 18 7.28 5.99 5.94
CA GLY A 18 6.41 5.04 6.61
C GLY A 18 6.67 3.59 6.18
N MET A 19 6.88 3.36 4.88
CA MET A 19 7.22 2.03 4.34
C MET A 19 8.54 1.50 4.91
N ILE A 20 9.58 2.32 4.99
CA ILE A 20 10.89 1.91 5.52
C ILE A 20 10.77 1.57 7.01
N VAL A 21 10.15 2.45 7.81
CA VAL A 21 10.00 2.25 9.25
C VAL A 21 9.15 1.01 9.57
N LEU A 22 8.08 0.78 8.81
CA LEU A 22 7.20 -0.37 9.00
C LEU A 22 7.72 -1.65 8.34
N SER A 23 8.71 -1.58 7.44
CA SER A 23 9.23 -2.73 6.71
C SER A 23 9.65 -3.93 7.59
N PRO A 24 10.38 -3.79 8.72
CA PRO A 24 10.72 -4.94 9.55
C PRO A 24 9.49 -5.62 10.15
N LEU A 25 8.50 -4.84 10.59
CA LEU A 25 7.24 -5.37 11.14
C LEU A 25 6.43 -6.09 10.06
N LEU A 26 6.31 -5.48 8.87
CA LEU A 26 5.60 -6.06 7.74
C LEU A 26 6.26 -7.36 7.27
N LEU A 27 7.60 -7.44 7.27
CA LEU A 27 8.32 -8.67 6.92
C LEU A 27 8.02 -9.81 7.90
N ILE A 28 8.01 -9.54 9.21
CA ILE A 28 7.64 -10.53 10.23
C ILE A 28 6.21 -11.00 10.01
N LEU A 29 5.27 -10.09 9.74
CA LEU A 29 3.88 -10.43 9.46
C LEU A 29 3.73 -11.26 8.17
N CYS A 30 4.47 -10.93 7.11
CA CYS A 30 4.51 -11.72 5.88
C CYS A 30 4.96 -13.16 6.14
N LEU A 31 6.00 -13.36 6.96
CA LEU A 31 6.47 -14.69 7.34
C LEU A 31 5.44 -15.43 8.19
N ALA A 32 4.85 -14.77 9.18
CA ALA A 32 3.82 -15.35 10.03
C ALA A 32 2.60 -15.81 9.21
N ILE A 33 2.09 -14.98 8.30
CA ILE A 33 0.97 -15.33 7.41
C ILE A 33 1.33 -16.53 6.54
N LYS A 34 2.58 -16.61 6.03
CA LYS A 34 3.02 -17.70 5.16
C LYS A 34 3.12 -19.03 5.88
N ILE A 35 3.42 -19.00 7.19
CA ILE A 35 3.50 -20.18 8.04
C ILE A 35 2.09 -20.63 8.47
N ASP A 36 1.22 -19.68 8.82
CA ASP A 36 -0.13 -19.95 9.34
C ASP A 36 -1.14 -20.29 8.22
N SER A 37 -0.99 -19.72 7.02
CA SER A 37 -1.91 -19.94 5.90
C SER A 37 -1.17 -20.15 4.58
N PRO A 38 -1.59 -21.12 3.72
CA PRO A 38 -1.03 -21.29 2.39
C PRO A 38 -1.42 -20.17 1.41
N GLY A 39 -2.28 -19.23 1.84
CA GLY A 39 -2.80 -18.14 1.01
C GLY A 39 -1.75 -17.10 0.59
N PRO A 40 -2.11 -16.24 -0.39
CA PRO A 40 -1.27 -15.11 -0.79
C PRO A 40 -1.20 -14.05 0.32
N ILE A 41 -0.01 -13.50 0.56
CA ILE A 41 0.24 -12.47 1.59
C ILE A 41 -0.49 -11.16 1.27
N PHE A 42 -0.61 -10.82 -0.01
CA PHE A 42 -1.34 -9.63 -0.47
C PHE A 42 -2.55 -10.04 -1.30
N PHE A 43 -3.71 -9.53 -0.93
CA PHE A 43 -4.95 -9.71 -1.67
C PHE A 43 -5.21 -8.49 -2.55
N ARG A 44 -5.61 -8.72 -3.80
CA ARG A 44 -5.97 -7.65 -4.73
C ARG A 44 -7.48 -7.55 -4.83
N GLN A 45 -8.04 -6.40 -4.44
CA GLN A 45 -9.47 -6.12 -4.56
C GLN A 45 -9.74 -5.04 -5.62
N LYS A 46 -10.55 -5.35 -6.63
CA LYS A 46 -10.98 -4.39 -7.65
C LYS A 46 -11.93 -3.35 -7.05
N ARG A 47 -11.64 -2.07 -7.23
CA ARG A 47 -12.51 -0.93 -6.89
C ARG A 47 -12.58 0.06 -8.05
N VAL A 48 -13.66 0.85 -8.09
CA VAL A 48 -13.86 1.90 -9.10
C VAL A 48 -13.16 3.17 -8.60
N GLY A 49 -12.25 3.70 -9.42
CA GLY A 49 -11.47 4.90 -9.13
C GLY A 49 -11.91 6.12 -9.94
N ILE A 50 -11.03 7.11 -9.99
CA ILE A 50 -11.28 8.38 -10.68
C ILE A 50 -11.55 8.12 -12.17
N HIS A 51 -12.53 8.81 -12.77
CA HIS A 51 -13.00 8.60 -14.15
C HIS A 51 -13.58 7.20 -14.44
N LYS A 52 -14.12 6.50 -13.43
CA LYS A 52 -14.63 5.12 -13.56
C LYS A 52 -13.57 4.09 -13.98
N GLN A 53 -12.29 4.46 -13.90
CA GLN A 53 -11.19 3.53 -14.15
C GLN A 53 -11.11 2.55 -12.98
N HIS A 54 -11.06 1.25 -13.27
CA HIS A 54 -10.86 0.26 -12.23
C HIS A 54 -9.40 0.28 -11.74
N PHE A 55 -9.22 0.18 -10.43
CA PHE A 55 -7.90 -0.03 -9.83
C PHE A 55 -7.97 -1.15 -8.80
N ASN A 56 -6.84 -1.81 -8.58
CA ASN A 56 -6.73 -2.85 -7.56
C ASN A 56 -6.16 -2.24 -6.29
N ILE A 57 -6.86 -2.42 -5.17
CA ILE A 57 -6.35 -2.15 -3.83
C ILE A 57 -5.63 -3.41 -3.36
N LEU A 58 -4.39 -3.24 -2.93
CA LEU A 58 -3.67 -4.27 -2.18
C LEU A 58 -4.15 -4.22 -0.73
N LYS A 59 -4.60 -5.36 -0.22
CA LYS A 59 -5.00 -5.58 1.17
C LYS A 59 -4.12 -6.66 1.78
#